data_AF-A0A3C1L7T1-F1
#
_entry.id   AF-A0A3C1L7T1-F1
#
_cell.length_a   1.000
_cell.length_b   1.000
_cell.length_c   1.000
_cell.angle_alpha   90.00
_cell.angle_beta   90.00
_cell.angle_gamma   90.00
#
_symmetry.space_group_name_H-M   'P 1'
#
loop_
_entity.id
_entity.type
_entity.pdbx_description
1 polymer ?
#
loop_
_entity_poly.entity_id
_entity_poly.type
_entity_poly.pdbx_seq_one_letter_code
_entity_poly.pdbx_strand_id
1 'polypeptide(L)'
;MPVDPSAVKTWANLVTVARVLIAPLMLVLIPDAPGGTWAAFGLWFVLCSSDGIDGYLARRHGATNLGAFLDPLADKILVLGAMAILV
;
A
#
# COMPACT_ATOMS: atom_id res chain seq x y z
N MET A 1 8.80 10.83 -20.08
CA MET A 1 9.23 12.14 -19.56
C MET A 1 9.24 12.04 -18.05
N PRO A 2 10.31 12.50 -17.37
CA PRO A 2 10.32 12.54 -15.91
C PRO A 2 9.18 13.45 -15.45
N VAL A 3 8.34 12.94 -14.57
CA VAL A 3 7.31 13.71 -13.89
C VAL A 3 7.99 14.65 -12.91
N ASP A 4 7.44 15.86 -12.77
CA ASP A 4 7.93 16.84 -11.80
C ASP A 4 8.00 16.21 -10.39
N PRO A 5 9.15 16.30 -9.68
CA PRO A 5 9.30 15.75 -8.33
C PRO A 5 8.27 16.26 -7.32
N SER A 6 7.70 17.45 -7.57
CA SER A 6 6.64 18.08 -6.77
C SER A 6 5.22 17.71 -7.23
N ALA A 7 5.08 16.92 -8.29
CA ALA A 7 3.77 16.50 -8.79
C ALA A 7 3.05 15.62 -7.77
N VAL A 8 1.86 16.09 -7.38
CA VAL A 8 1.00 15.38 -6.42
C VAL A 8 0.17 14.31 -7.13
N LYS A 9 -0.35 14.62 -8.33
CA LYS A 9 -1.23 13.73 -9.11
C LYS A 9 -0.45 12.90 -10.11
N THR A 10 0.08 11.76 -9.65
CA THR A 10 0.69 10.74 -10.50
C THR A 10 0.02 9.40 -10.29
N TRP A 11 0.08 8.53 -11.31
CA TRP A 11 -0.46 7.18 -11.19
C TRP A 11 0.24 6.38 -10.07
N ALA A 12 1.54 6.63 -9.83
CA ALA A 12 2.27 6.01 -8.73
C ALA A 12 1.72 6.47 -7.37
N ASN A 13 1.60 7.79 -7.16
CA ASN A 13 1.07 8.34 -5.91
C ASN A 13 -0.38 7.92 -5.65
N LEU A 14 -1.21 7.77 -6.69
CA LEU A 14 -2.57 7.28 -6.54
C LEU A 14 -2.58 5.86 -5.94
N VAL A 15 -1.70 4.98 -6.44
CA VAL A 15 -1.58 3.60 -5.96
C VAL A 15 -1.06 3.59 -4.51
N THR A 16 -0.05 4.39 -4.19
CA THR A 16 0.48 4.48 -2.82
C THR A 16 -0.55 5.05 -1.83
N VAL A 17 -1.27 6.11 -2.20
CA VAL A 17 -2.36 6.69 -1.37
C VAL A 17 -3.49 5.69 -1.18
N ALA A 18 -3.91 4.99 -2.24
CA ALA A 18 -4.91 3.95 -2.14
C ALA A 18 -4.46 2.83 -1.19
N ARG A 19 -3.18 2.43 -1.23
CA ARG A 19 -2.61 1.45 -0.29
C ARG A 19 -2.70 1.92 1.15
N VAL A 20 -2.30 3.15 1.44
CA VAL A 20 -2.38 3.74 2.79
C VAL A 20 -3.81 3.74 3.32
N LEU A 21 -4.81 4.00 2.47
CA LEU A 21 -6.22 4.02 2.87
C LEU A 21 -6.82 2.62 3.06
N ILE A 22 -6.36 1.63 2.29
CA ILE A 22 -6.88 0.25 2.31
C ILE A 22 -6.15 -0.61 3.35
N ALA A 23 -4.89 -0.32 3.67
CA ALA A 23 -4.10 -1.09 4.64
C ALA A 23 -4.74 -1.21 6.06
N PRO A 24 -5.45 -0.20 6.60
CA PRO A 24 -6.17 -0.35 7.87
C PRO A 24 -7.38 -1.31 7.79
N LEU A 25 -8.01 -1.47 6.64
CA LEU A 25 -9.15 -2.38 6.47
C LEU A 25 -8.74 -3.84 6.70
N MET A 26 -7.50 -4.16 6.32
CA MET A 26 -6.82 -5.41 6.61
C MET A 26 -6.87 -5.76 8.11
N LEU A 27 -6.81 -4.74 8.97
CA LEU A 27 -6.76 -4.92 10.42
C LEU A 27 -8.11 -5.33 11.03
N VAL A 28 -9.20 -4.96 10.36
CA VAL A 28 -10.57 -5.27 10.80
C VAL A 28 -11.00 -6.65 10.28
N LEU A 29 -10.45 -7.10 9.15
CA LEU A 29 -10.84 -8.36 8.50
C LEU A 29 -10.23 -9.61 9.15
N ILE A 30 -9.07 -9.50 9.82
CA ILE A 30 -8.35 -10.64 10.40
C ILE A 30 -9.01 -11.21 11.66
N PRO A 31 -9.50 -10.41 12.64
CA PRO A 31 -9.97 -10.95 13.92
C PRO A 31 -11.31 -11.70 13.87
N ASP A 32 -12.18 -11.40 12.89
CA ASP A 32 -13.63 -11.58 13.07
C ASP A 32 -14.27 -12.68 12.19
N ALA A 33 -13.52 -13.67 11.69
CA ALA A 33 -14.06 -14.52 10.62
C ALA A 33 -13.81 -16.04 10.75
N PRO A 34 -14.87 -16.85 10.98
CA PRO A 34 -14.87 -18.27 10.63
C PRO A 34 -14.95 -18.38 9.11
N GLY A 35 -13.80 -18.30 8.43
CA GLY A 35 -13.68 -18.35 6.96
C GLY A 35 -13.03 -17.13 6.28
N GLY A 36 -12.73 -16.06 7.02
CA GLY A 36 -12.16 -14.81 6.46
C GLY A 36 -10.67 -14.86 6.14
N THR A 37 -10.02 -16.01 6.33
CA THR A 37 -8.61 -16.22 6.01
C THR A 37 -8.32 -16.02 4.52
N TRP A 38 -9.23 -16.42 3.63
CA TRP A 38 -9.02 -16.27 2.17
C TRP A 38 -9.28 -14.85 1.68
N ALA A 39 -10.25 -14.14 2.27
CA ALA A 39 -10.51 -12.74 1.94
C ALA A 39 -9.38 -11.83 2.42
N ALA A 40 -8.88 -12.05 3.65
CA ALA A 40 -7.67 -11.41 4.15
C ALA A 40 -6.47 -11.76 3.26
N PHE A 41 -6.25 -13.03 2.93
CA PHE A 41 -5.15 -13.42 2.04
C PHE A 41 -5.23 -12.73 0.67
N GLY A 42 -6.41 -12.68 0.05
CA GLY A 42 -6.59 -11.99 -1.23
C GLY A 42 -6.30 -10.49 -1.14
N LEU A 43 -6.78 -9.83 -0.09
CA LEU A 43 -6.50 -8.41 0.16
C LEU A 43 -5.01 -8.16 0.43
N TRP A 44 -4.35 -9.06 1.16
CA TRP A 44 -2.89 -9.00 1.42
C TRP A 44 -2.11 -9.09 0.12
N PHE A 45 -2.47 -10.07 -0.71
CA PHE A 45 -1.83 -10.30 -1.99
C PHE A 45 -1.95 -9.07 -2.90
N VAL A 46 -3.13 -8.44 -2.95
CA VAL A 46 -3.34 -7.20 -3.71
C VAL A 46 -2.47 -6.06 -3.15
N LEU A 47 -2.44 -5.86 -1.83
CA LEU A 47 -1.66 -4.81 -1.19
C LEU A 47 -0.15 -4.97 -1.45
N CYS A 48 0.41 -6.17 -1.28
CA CYS A 48 1.81 -6.45 -1.62
C CYS A 48 2.10 -6.29 -3.11
N SER A 49 1.18 -6.73 -3.99
CA SER A 49 1.36 -6.58 -5.44
C SER A 49 1.35 -5.12 -5.86
N SER A 50 0.58 -4.27 -5.18
CA SER A 50 0.53 -2.84 -5.50
C SER A 50 1.86 -2.11 -5.26
N ASP A 51 2.75 -2.61 -4.38
CA ASP A 51 4.11 -2.07 -4.13
C ASP A 51 5.07 -2.33 -5.29
N GLY A 52 4.89 -3.47 -5.96
CA GLY A 52 5.59 -3.73 -7.22
C GLY A 52 5.13 -2.79 -8.33
N ILE A 53 3.85 -2.43 -8.34
CA ILE A 53 3.21 -1.67 -9.41
C ILE A 53 3.59 -0.18 -9.34
N ASP A 54 3.48 0.48 -8.19
CA ASP A 54 3.90 1.89 -8.06
C ASP A 54 5.42 2.05 -8.18
N GLY A 55 6.21 1.11 -7.67
CA GLY A 55 7.66 1.08 -7.89
C GLY A 55 8.02 0.93 -9.37
N TYR A 56 7.30 0.09 -10.13
CA TYR A 56 7.47 -0.01 -11.58
C TYR A 56 7.09 1.29 -12.29
N LEU A 57 5.99 1.91 -11.87
CA LEU A 57 5.50 3.17 -12.45
C LEU A 57 6.43 4.35 -12.13
N ALA A 58 6.98 4.40 -10.92
CA ALA A 58 7.99 5.38 -10.50
C ALA A 58 9.30 5.22 -11.28
N ARG A 59 9.74 3.98 -11.57
CA ARG A 59 10.91 3.74 -12.44
C ARG A 59 10.69 4.20 -13.88
N ARG A 60 9.45 4.12 -14.39
CA ARG A 60 9.12 4.47 -15.78
C ARG A 60 8.78 5.96 -15.98
N HIS A 61 8.18 6.59 -14.98
CA HIS A 61 7.68 7.96 -15.06
C HIS A 61 8.47 8.95 -14.20
N GLY A 62 9.33 8.50 -13.29
CA GLY A 62 10.02 9.35 -12.31
C GLY A 62 9.34 9.29 -10.94
N ALA A 63 10.15 9.17 -9.89
CA ALA A 63 9.68 9.17 -8.51
C ALA A 63 9.30 10.59 -8.06
N THR A 64 8.30 10.71 -7.19
CA THR A 64 7.90 11.99 -6.58
C THR A 64 8.26 11.99 -5.09
N ASN A 65 8.46 13.18 -4.53
CA ASN A 65 8.77 13.32 -3.10
C ASN A 65 7.63 12.82 -2.20
N LEU A 66 6.38 12.95 -2.67
CA LEU A 66 5.20 12.51 -1.95
C LEU A 66 5.09 10.98 -1.93
N GLY A 67 5.30 10.32 -3.07
CA GLY A 67 5.33 8.86 -3.14
C GLY A 67 6.44 8.26 -2.27
N ALA A 68 7.65 8.81 -2.35
CA ALA A 68 8.79 8.36 -1.54
C ALA A 68 8.59 8.53 -0.02
N PHE A 69 7.76 9.50 0.40
CA PHE A 69 7.37 9.67 1.80
C PHE A 69 6.24 8.73 2.23
N LEU A 70 5.27 8.49 1.34
CA LEU A 70 4.10 7.66 1.63
C LEU A 70 4.43 6.16 1.66
N ASP A 71 5.39 5.69 0.86
CA ASP A 71 5.78 4.26 0.83
C ASP A 71 6.19 3.73 2.23
N PRO A 72 7.18 4.32 2.93
CA PRO A 72 7.57 3.86 4.26
C PRO A 72 6.47 4.02 5.32
N LEU A 73 5.52 4.95 5.11
CA LEU A 73 4.38 5.13 5.99
C LEU A 73 3.36 4.00 5.82
N ALA A 74 3.05 3.64 4.57
CA ALA A 74 2.19 2.52 4.23
C ALA A 74 2.74 1.20 4.81
N ASP A 75 4.04 0.96 4.64
CA ASP A 75 4.72 -0.24 5.16
C ASP A 75 4.60 -0.34 6.69
N LYS A 76 4.81 0.77 7.42
CA LYS A 76 4.70 0.76 8.88
C LYS A 76 3.28 0.46 9.34
N ILE A 77 2.26 1.02 8.69
CA ILE A 77 0.86 0.75 9.03
C ILE A 77 0.54 -0.74 8.85
N LEU A 78 0.99 -1.30 7.72
CA LEU A 78 0.69 -2.66 7.32
C LEU A 78 1.44 -3.68 8.20
N VAL A 79 2.73 -3.47 8.48
CA VAL A 79 3.55 -4.34 9.34
C VAL A 79 3.13 -4.24 10.81
N LEU A 80 3.01 -3.03 11.37
CA LEU A 80 2.63 -2.86 12.78
C LEU A 80 1.20 -3.34 13.05
N GLY A 81 0.30 -3.07 12.11
CA GLY A 81 -1.07 -3.54 12.22
C GLY A 81 -1.17 -5.07 12.16
N ALA A 82 -0.44 -5.72 11.23
CA ALA A 82 -0.38 -7.18 11.19
C ALA A 82 0.19 -7.76 12.50
N MET A 83 1.28 -7.18 13.02
CA MET A 83 1.85 -7.58 14.31
C MET A 83 0.86 -7.44 15.47
N ALA A 84 0.10 -6.35 15.52
CA ALA A 84 -0.86 -6.09 16.60
C ALA A 84 -2.04 -7.07 16.64
N ILE A 85 -2.35 -7.74 15.53
CA ILE A 85 -3.48 -8.69 15.47
C ILE A 85 -3.01 -10.14 15.63
N LEU A 86 -1.80 -10.45 15.18
CA LEU A 86 -1.24 -11.80 15.25
C LEU A 86 -0.60 -12.13 16.61
N VAL A 87 -0.28 -11.13 17.42
CA VAL A 87 0.22 -11.26 18.81
C VAL A 87 -0.94 -11.27 19.78
#